data_AF-A0ABC9W536-F1
#
_entry.id   AF-A0ABC9W536-F1
#
_cell.length_a   1.000
_cell.length_b   1.000
_cell.length_c   1.000
_cell.angle_alpha   90.00
_cell.angle_beta   90.00
_cell.angle_gamma   90.00
#
_symmetry.space_group_name_H-M   'P 1'
#
loop_
_entity.id
_entity.type
_entity.pdbx_description
1 polymer ?
#
loop_
_entity_poly.entity_id
_entity_poly.type
_entity_poly.pdbx_seq_one_letter_code
_entity_poly.pdbx_strand_id
1 'polypeptide(L)'
;MQLIGSYGLVHLQGIPNESWRLTKINERYELCDTYPAILAVPVNIPDEELKRVASFRSRGRIPVLSWIHPESQATITRCSQPMVGVSGKRSKEDEKYLQAIMDSNAQSHKIFIFDARPSVNAVANKAKGGGYESEDAYQNAELVFLDIHNIHVMRESLRKLKEIVYPNIEETHWLSNLESTHWLEHIKLILAGALRIADKVESGKTSVVVHCSDGWDRTAQLTSLSLLMLDGYYRTIRGFEVLVEKEWLSFGHRFQLRVGHGDKNHADADRSPVFLQFIDCVWQMTRQFPTAFEFNEYFLITILDHLYSCLFGTFLCSSEQQRVKESLPKKTVSLWSYINSQLEDFTNPLYVSYSNHVLYPVASMRHLELWVGYYIRWNPRMKPQEPVHNRYKELLAKRAELQKKVEELQREITNRSTSSSERAGSPAQCVAPVQTVV
;
A
#
# COMPACT_ATOMS: atom_id res chain seq x y z
N MET A 1 17.36 9.18 10.66
CA MET A 1 16.19 9.75 9.96
C MET A 1 15.00 9.57 10.90
N GLN A 2 14.46 10.65 11.48
CA GLN A 2 13.23 10.56 12.27
C GLN A 2 12.16 9.95 11.34
N LEU A 3 11.59 8.81 11.73
CA LEU A 3 10.41 8.23 11.10
C LEU A 3 9.43 9.38 10.91
N ILE A 4 9.07 9.66 9.65
CA ILE A 4 7.90 10.45 9.35
C ILE A 4 6.76 9.59 9.92
N GLY A 5 6.39 9.84 11.17
CA GLY A 5 5.28 9.14 11.80
C GLY A 5 4.01 9.36 10.98
N SER A 6 2.96 8.63 11.31
CA SER A 6 1.60 8.83 10.78
C SER A 6 1.21 10.31 10.64
N TYR A 7 1.71 11.18 11.53
CA TYR A 7 1.63 12.63 11.48
C TYR A 7 2.12 13.32 10.20
N GLY A 8 3.32 13.00 9.69
CA GLY A 8 3.89 13.73 8.55
C GLY A 8 3.27 13.34 7.21
N LEU A 9 2.53 12.23 7.18
CA LEU A 9 2.00 11.62 5.96
C LEU A 9 0.62 12.10 5.55
N VAL A 10 -0.22 12.34 6.55
CA VAL A 10 -1.54 12.92 6.33
C VAL A 10 -1.39 14.38 5.83
N HIS A 11 -0.34 15.08 6.27
CA HIS A 11 0.03 16.39 5.74
C HIS A 11 0.43 16.39 4.26
N LEU A 12 1.09 15.32 3.76
CA LEU A 12 1.44 15.21 2.35
C LEU A 12 0.22 15.07 1.42
N GLN A 13 -0.95 14.74 1.99
CA GLN A 13 -2.22 14.65 1.27
C GLN A 13 -3.10 15.91 1.44
N GLY A 14 -2.54 16.99 1.98
CA GLY A 14 -3.27 18.24 2.19
C GLY A 14 -4.24 18.22 3.37
N ILE A 15 -3.98 17.39 4.40
CA ILE A 15 -4.82 17.26 5.60
C ILE A 15 -4.03 17.77 6.83
N PRO A 16 -4.62 18.53 7.76
CA PRO A 16 -6.03 18.89 7.86
C PRO A 16 -6.47 19.88 6.78
N ASN A 17 -7.74 19.84 6.42
CA ASN A 17 -8.40 20.77 5.51
C ASN A 17 -9.82 21.10 5.99
N GLU A 18 -10.63 21.73 5.13
CA GLU A 18 -12.00 22.12 5.46
C GLU A 18 -12.94 20.94 5.74
N SER A 19 -12.61 19.73 5.28
CA SER A 19 -13.45 18.54 5.44
C SER A 19 -12.92 17.55 6.49
N TRP A 20 -11.61 17.53 6.74
CA TRP A 20 -10.93 16.55 7.57
C TRP A 20 -10.00 17.21 8.60
N ARG A 21 -10.11 16.77 9.86
CA ARG A 21 -9.26 17.23 10.97
C ARG A 21 -8.38 16.11 11.51
N LEU A 22 -7.25 16.49 12.10
CA LEU A 22 -6.42 15.60 12.91
C LEU A 22 -6.88 15.66 14.37
N THR A 23 -7.24 14.51 14.94
CA THR A 23 -7.56 14.40 16.37
C THR A 23 -6.40 13.78 17.15
N LYS A 24 -6.22 14.28 18.38
CA LYS A 24 -5.30 13.74 19.39
C LYS A 24 -6.00 12.89 20.44
N ILE A 25 -7.28 12.59 20.27
CA ILE A 25 -8.05 11.76 21.23
C ILE A 25 -7.38 10.39 21.51
N ASN A 26 -6.60 9.87 20.54
CA ASN A 26 -5.89 8.61 20.68
C ASN A 26 -4.40 8.77 20.99
N GLU A 27 -3.91 9.95 21.38
CA GLU A 27 -2.48 10.22 21.62
C GLU A 27 -1.89 9.30 22.72
N ARG A 28 -2.74 8.89 23.67
CA ARG A 28 -2.44 7.92 24.72
C ARG A 28 -3.01 6.53 24.48
N TYR A 29 -3.52 6.27 23.27
CA TYR A 29 -4.09 5.00 22.85
C TYR A 29 -5.34 4.57 23.64
N GLU A 30 -6.07 5.54 24.19
CA GLU A 30 -7.25 5.31 25.04
C GLU A 30 -8.53 5.09 24.22
N LEU A 31 -8.63 5.65 23.02
CA LEU A 31 -9.76 5.41 22.11
C LEU A 31 -9.65 4.04 21.45
N CYS A 32 -8.45 3.69 20.97
CA CYS A 32 -8.13 2.42 20.35
C CYS A 32 -6.63 2.11 20.47
N ASP A 33 -6.31 1.06 21.24
CA ASP A 33 -4.94 0.63 21.57
C ASP A 33 -4.15 -0.03 20.42
N THR A 34 -4.85 -0.32 19.32
CA THR A 34 -4.30 -0.93 18.10
C THR A 34 -4.28 0.03 16.91
N TYR A 35 -4.68 1.29 17.12
CA TYR A 35 -4.57 2.38 16.14
C TYR A 35 -3.36 3.27 16.43
N PRO A 36 -2.95 4.10 15.44
CA PRO A 36 -1.93 5.11 15.68
C PRO A 36 -2.43 6.16 16.69
N ALA A 37 -1.47 6.88 17.28
CA ALA A 37 -1.73 7.96 18.22
C ALA A 37 -2.63 9.08 17.65
N ILE A 38 -2.57 9.28 16.33
CA ILE A 38 -3.25 10.37 15.62
C ILE A 38 -4.14 9.82 14.54
N LEU A 39 -5.36 10.36 14.48
CA LEU A 39 -6.38 9.91 13.57
C LEU A 39 -6.89 11.10 12.75
N ALA A 40 -7.11 10.87 11.47
CA ALA A 40 -7.80 11.81 10.58
C ALA A 40 -9.27 11.41 10.47
N VAL A 41 -10.14 12.35 10.83
CA VAL A 41 -11.59 12.17 10.99
C VAL A 41 -12.34 13.36 10.37
N PRO A 42 -13.64 13.25 10.03
CA PRO A 42 -14.40 14.37 9.51
C PRO A 42 -14.40 15.58 10.47
N VAL A 43 -14.27 16.78 9.93
CA VAL A 43 -14.10 18.02 10.72
C VAL A 43 -15.28 18.27 11.67
N ASN A 44 -16.49 17.90 11.25
CA ASN A 44 -17.74 18.17 11.94
C ASN A 44 -18.11 17.13 13.01
N ILE A 45 -17.28 16.09 13.19
CA ILE A 45 -17.48 15.10 14.25
C ILE A 45 -16.59 15.44 15.44
N PRO A 46 -17.14 15.76 16.63
CA PRO A 46 -16.36 16.03 17.82
C PRO A 46 -15.80 14.75 18.47
N ASP A 47 -14.74 14.88 19.27
CA ASP A 47 -14.05 13.76 19.92
C ASP A 47 -14.97 12.92 20.83
N GLU A 48 -15.97 13.52 21.50
CA GLU A 48 -16.94 12.77 22.31
C GLU A 48 -17.84 11.85 21.48
N GLU A 49 -18.16 12.23 20.23
CA GLU A 49 -18.90 11.34 19.32
C GLU A 49 -18.00 10.18 18.85
N LEU A 50 -16.70 10.41 18.65
CA LEU A 50 -15.74 9.34 18.30
C LEU A 50 -15.72 8.23 19.35
N LYS A 51 -15.84 8.55 20.64
CA LYS A 51 -15.93 7.54 21.72
C LYS A 51 -17.15 6.63 21.56
N ARG A 52 -18.28 7.19 21.11
CA ARG A 52 -19.52 6.42 20.89
C ARG A 52 -19.40 5.56 19.64
N VAL A 53 -18.84 6.08 18.56
CA VAL A 53 -18.51 5.29 17.35
C VAL A 53 -17.55 4.15 17.71
N ALA A 54 -16.53 4.40 18.53
CA ALA A 54 -15.59 3.38 18.99
C ALA A 54 -16.28 2.26 19.78
N SER A 55 -17.29 2.57 20.59
CA SER A 55 -18.06 1.53 21.30
C SER A 55 -18.85 0.60 20.37
N PHE A 56 -19.17 1.06 19.15
CA PHE A 56 -19.91 0.28 18.15
C PHE A 56 -19.00 -0.41 17.13
N ARG A 57 -17.71 -0.08 17.06
CA ARG A 57 -16.75 -0.70 16.16
C ARG A 57 -15.88 -1.69 16.92
N SER A 58 -15.67 -2.87 16.36
CA SER A 58 -14.91 -3.92 17.05
C SER A 58 -13.52 -3.41 17.48
N ARG A 59 -13.20 -3.55 18.77
CA ARG A 59 -11.93 -3.07 19.37
C ARG A 59 -11.71 -1.56 19.27
N GLY A 60 -12.76 -0.76 19.13
CA GLY A 60 -12.63 0.70 19.03
C GLY A 60 -12.04 1.19 17.71
N ARG A 61 -11.86 0.31 16.71
CA ARG A 61 -11.23 0.65 15.42
C ARG A 61 -12.24 1.33 14.51
N ILE A 62 -12.49 2.60 14.81
CA ILE A 62 -13.43 3.48 14.09
C ILE A 62 -12.99 3.74 12.65
N PRO A 63 -13.90 4.17 11.75
CA PRO A 63 -13.50 4.59 10.40
C PRO A 63 -12.61 5.83 10.47
N VAL A 64 -11.42 5.72 9.90
CA VAL A 64 -10.44 6.83 9.83
C VAL A 64 -9.83 6.91 8.45
N LEU A 65 -9.41 8.10 8.05
CA LEU A 65 -8.84 8.36 6.73
C LEU A 65 -7.55 7.58 6.54
N SER A 66 -7.47 6.83 5.44
CA SER A 66 -6.25 6.22 4.92
C SER A 66 -5.69 7.05 3.76
N TRP A 67 -6.54 7.50 2.84
CA TRP A 67 -6.11 8.31 1.70
C TRP A 67 -7.23 9.22 1.19
N ILE A 68 -6.87 10.36 0.62
CA ILE A 68 -7.78 11.30 -0.04
C ILE A 68 -7.29 11.62 -1.44
N HIS A 69 -8.21 11.60 -2.41
CA HIS A 69 -7.91 11.94 -3.79
C HIS A 69 -7.64 13.44 -3.90
N PRO A 70 -6.50 13.86 -4.52
CA PRO A 70 -6.08 15.27 -4.54
C PRO A 70 -7.10 16.19 -5.23
N GLU A 71 -7.74 15.72 -6.31
CA GLU A 71 -8.72 16.53 -7.06
C GLU A 71 -10.16 16.34 -6.58
N SER A 72 -10.69 15.11 -6.55
CA SER A 72 -12.10 14.87 -6.25
C SER A 72 -12.47 14.91 -4.78
N GLN A 73 -11.49 14.87 -3.88
CA GLN A 73 -11.70 14.70 -2.43
C GLN A 73 -12.40 13.38 -2.06
N ALA A 74 -12.53 12.42 -2.98
CA ALA A 74 -12.97 11.06 -2.67
C ALA A 74 -11.97 10.39 -1.73
N THR A 75 -12.46 9.71 -0.70
CA THR A 75 -11.59 9.16 0.36
C THR A 75 -11.63 7.65 0.44
N ILE A 76 -10.53 7.06 0.89
CA ILE A 76 -10.48 5.70 1.41
C ILE A 76 -10.38 5.82 2.92
N THR A 77 -11.40 5.33 3.63
CA THR A 77 -11.40 5.19 5.09
C THR A 77 -11.35 3.72 5.48
N ARG A 78 -10.80 3.42 6.67
CA ARG A 78 -10.63 2.05 7.15
C ARG A 78 -11.14 1.85 8.57
N CYS A 79 -11.74 0.69 8.85
CA CYS A 79 -12.24 0.33 10.17
C CYS A 79 -12.29 -1.18 10.41
N SER A 80 -12.77 -1.56 11.59
CA SER A 80 -13.28 -2.88 11.92
C SER A 80 -14.79 -3.00 11.64
N GLN A 81 -15.32 -4.21 11.75
CA GLN A 81 -16.76 -4.46 11.61
C GLN A 81 -17.60 -3.70 12.67
N PRO A 82 -18.85 -3.35 12.34
CA PRO A 82 -19.81 -2.87 13.32
C PRO A 82 -20.30 -3.97 14.27
N MET A 83 -20.66 -3.61 15.50
CA MET A 83 -21.12 -4.50 16.57
C MET A 83 -22.66 -4.65 16.57
N VAL A 84 -23.20 -5.06 15.42
CA VAL A 84 -24.65 -5.18 15.17
C VAL A 84 -25.28 -6.32 15.98
N GLY A 85 -24.65 -7.49 15.95
CA GLY A 85 -25.12 -8.70 16.60
C GLY A 85 -26.43 -9.26 16.03
N VAL A 86 -26.93 -10.32 16.66
CA VAL A 86 -28.20 -10.98 16.28
C VAL A 86 -29.41 -10.08 16.44
N SER A 87 -29.38 -9.16 17.42
CA SER A 87 -30.48 -8.24 17.72
C SER A 87 -30.59 -7.07 16.73
N GLY A 88 -29.69 -6.96 15.74
CA GLY A 88 -29.74 -5.87 14.78
C GLY A 88 -29.47 -4.49 15.41
N LYS A 89 -28.53 -4.41 16.36
CA LYS A 89 -28.20 -3.15 17.03
C LYS A 89 -27.69 -2.13 16.02
N ARG A 90 -28.07 -0.87 16.26
CA ARG A 90 -27.70 0.30 15.47
C ARG A 90 -26.98 1.31 16.36
N SER A 91 -26.19 2.17 15.74
CA SER A 91 -25.52 3.29 16.39
C SER A 91 -25.80 4.55 15.60
N LYS A 92 -26.57 5.47 16.19
CA LYS A 92 -26.90 6.75 15.53
C LYS A 92 -25.64 7.55 15.24
N GLU A 93 -24.66 7.47 16.13
CA GLU A 93 -23.37 8.10 15.97
C GLU A 93 -22.54 7.49 14.85
N ASP A 94 -22.54 6.15 14.67
CA ASP A 94 -21.82 5.50 13.55
C ASP A 94 -22.49 5.79 12.20
N GLU A 95 -23.82 5.77 12.15
CA GLU A 95 -24.59 6.16 10.95
C GLU A 95 -24.32 7.62 10.56
N LYS A 96 -24.37 8.55 11.53
CA LYS A 96 -24.00 9.95 11.33
C LYS A 96 -22.53 10.10 10.90
N TYR A 97 -21.65 9.26 11.43
CA TYR A 97 -20.23 9.30 11.12
C TYR A 97 -19.96 8.92 9.65
N LEU A 98 -20.59 7.84 9.16
CA LEU A 98 -20.49 7.46 7.75
C LEU A 98 -21.15 8.48 6.82
N GLN A 99 -22.25 9.10 7.26
CA GLN A 99 -22.85 10.24 6.56
C GLN A 99 -21.87 11.41 6.47
N ALA A 100 -21.16 11.77 7.54
CA ALA A 100 -20.15 12.84 7.52
C ALA A 100 -18.96 12.54 6.60
N ILE A 101 -18.55 11.26 6.48
CA ILE A 101 -17.54 10.86 5.49
C ILE A 101 -18.07 11.08 4.07
N MET A 102 -19.33 10.75 3.79
CA MET A 102 -19.93 11.01 2.49
C MET A 102 -20.01 12.52 2.21
N ASP A 103 -20.51 13.31 3.17
CA ASP A 103 -20.65 14.77 3.04
C ASP A 103 -19.30 15.49 2.85
N SER A 104 -18.19 14.86 3.25
CA SER A 104 -16.83 15.37 3.00
C SER A 104 -16.41 15.37 1.52
N ASN A 105 -17.15 14.64 0.68
CA ASN A 105 -16.95 14.54 -0.76
C ASN A 105 -18.17 15.11 -1.51
N ALA A 106 -18.02 16.31 -2.07
CA ALA A 106 -19.08 17.00 -2.79
C ALA A 106 -19.49 16.34 -4.13
N GLN A 107 -18.73 15.35 -4.62
CA GLN A 107 -18.96 14.75 -5.94
C GLN A 107 -19.90 13.54 -5.92
N SER A 108 -20.29 13.02 -4.76
CA SER A 108 -21.11 11.81 -4.68
C SER A 108 -22.17 11.86 -3.58
N HIS A 109 -23.37 11.36 -3.91
CA HIS A 109 -24.49 11.22 -2.97
C HIS A 109 -24.61 9.82 -2.36
N LYS A 110 -23.60 8.97 -2.57
CA LYS A 110 -23.50 7.63 -1.97
C LYS A 110 -22.08 7.39 -1.47
N ILE A 111 -21.95 6.46 -0.52
CA ILE A 111 -20.67 5.92 -0.07
C ILE A 111 -20.64 4.41 -0.31
N PHE A 112 -19.49 3.85 -0.67
CA PHE A 112 -19.36 2.39 -0.81
C PHE A 112 -18.68 1.79 0.40
N ILE A 113 -19.22 0.70 0.93
CA ILE A 113 -18.62 -0.07 2.01
C ILE A 113 -18.12 -1.38 1.42
N PHE A 114 -16.80 -1.58 1.43
CA PHE A 114 -16.18 -2.81 0.99
C PHE A 114 -15.83 -3.67 2.21
N ASP A 115 -16.65 -4.69 2.46
CA ASP A 115 -16.34 -5.74 3.42
C ASP A 115 -15.49 -6.80 2.74
N ALA A 116 -14.25 -6.96 3.21
CA ALA A 116 -13.31 -7.90 2.64
C ALA A 116 -13.79 -9.36 2.68
N ARG A 117 -14.74 -9.69 3.57
CA ARG A 117 -15.14 -11.06 3.86
C ARG A 117 -16.07 -11.64 2.79
N PRO A 118 -16.13 -12.97 2.68
CA PRO A 118 -17.31 -13.63 2.12
C PRO A 118 -18.56 -13.31 2.94
N SER A 119 -19.70 -13.16 2.27
CA SER A 119 -20.98 -12.84 2.91
C SER A 119 -21.33 -13.81 4.05
N VAL A 120 -21.11 -15.12 3.83
CA VAL A 120 -21.33 -16.17 4.85
C VAL A 120 -20.49 -15.95 6.11
N ASN A 121 -19.26 -15.42 5.97
CA ASN A 121 -18.39 -15.12 7.10
C ASN A 121 -18.85 -13.86 7.83
N ALA A 122 -19.37 -12.87 7.10
CA ALA A 122 -19.94 -11.67 7.70
C ALA A 122 -21.21 -11.99 8.51
N VAL A 123 -22.09 -12.86 7.97
CA VAL A 123 -23.27 -13.39 8.69
C VAL A 123 -22.85 -14.19 9.93
N ALA A 124 -21.84 -15.06 9.82
CA ALA A 124 -21.32 -15.79 10.98
C ALA A 124 -20.75 -14.86 12.07
N ASN A 125 -20.15 -13.73 11.69
CA ASN A 125 -19.72 -12.72 12.66
C ASN A 125 -20.91 -11.97 13.30
N LYS A 126 -21.98 -11.71 12.54
CA LYS A 126 -23.23 -11.14 13.07
C LYS A 126 -23.80 -12.02 14.19
N ALA A 127 -23.77 -13.34 14.02
CA ALA A 127 -24.17 -14.28 15.06
C ALA A 127 -23.31 -14.20 16.34
N LYS A 128 -22.06 -13.75 16.24
CA LYS A 128 -21.10 -13.60 17.34
C LYS A 128 -21.05 -12.18 17.93
N GLY A 129 -21.97 -11.29 17.56
CA GLY A 129 -22.03 -9.92 18.07
C GLY A 129 -21.39 -8.85 17.16
N GLY A 130 -20.67 -9.26 16.12
CA GLY A 130 -20.18 -8.36 15.06
C GLY A 130 -21.25 -8.11 14.00
N GLY A 131 -20.86 -8.05 12.72
CA GLY A 131 -21.81 -7.94 11.61
C GLY A 131 -21.32 -7.03 10.50
N TYR A 132 -22.27 -6.40 9.82
CA TYR A 132 -22.05 -5.50 8.68
C TYR A 132 -23.21 -4.49 8.62
N GLU A 133 -22.97 -3.41 7.90
CA GLU A 133 -23.87 -2.28 7.69
C GLU A 133 -25.06 -2.69 6.81
N SER A 134 -26.28 -2.68 7.36
CA SER A 134 -27.50 -2.98 6.59
C SER A 134 -28.02 -1.76 5.85
N GLU A 135 -28.63 -1.98 4.68
CA GLU A 135 -29.22 -0.92 3.83
C GLU A 135 -30.24 -0.04 4.59
N ASP A 136 -31.07 -0.63 5.46
CA ASP A 136 -32.04 0.12 6.28
C ASP A 136 -31.40 1.09 7.29
N ALA A 137 -30.20 0.75 7.76
CA ALA A 137 -29.47 1.54 8.76
C ALA A 137 -28.58 2.60 8.11
N TYR A 138 -27.96 2.26 6.96
CA TYR A 138 -27.03 3.11 6.23
C TYR A 138 -27.60 3.38 4.83
N GLN A 139 -28.65 4.21 4.76
CA GLN A 139 -29.47 4.40 3.57
C GLN A 139 -28.69 4.90 2.33
N ASN A 140 -27.62 5.67 2.54
CA ASN A 140 -26.77 6.21 1.47
C ASN A 140 -25.51 5.35 1.23
N ALA A 141 -25.43 4.16 1.82
CA ALA A 141 -24.29 3.27 1.69
C ALA A 141 -24.61 2.03 0.84
N GLU A 142 -23.70 1.67 -0.05
CA GLU A 142 -23.76 0.42 -0.82
C GLU A 142 -22.70 -0.57 -0.30
N LEU A 143 -23.14 -1.69 0.27
CA LEU A 143 -22.25 -2.70 0.83
C LEU A 143 -21.88 -3.75 -0.21
N VAL A 144 -20.59 -4.05 -0.29
CA VAL A 144 -20.01 -5.02 -1.22
C VAL A 144 -19.12 -6.01 -0.45
N PHE A 145 -19.39 -7.31 -0.63
CA PHE A 145 -18.50 -8.38 -0.16
C PHE A 145 -17.42 -8.71 -1.21
N LEU A 146 -16.19 -8.92 -0.75
CA LEU A 146 -15.02 -9.18 -1.62
C LEU A 146 -14.53 -10.64 -1.58
N ASP A 147 -15.18 -11.50 -0.79
CA ASP A 147 -14.92 -12.94 -0.74
C ASP A 147 -13.48 -13.36 -0.34
N ILE A 148 -12.75 -12.48 0.36
CA ILE A 148 -11.39 -12.76 0.87
C ILE A 148 -11.48 -13.51 2.20
N HIS A 149 -11.03 -14.76 2.18
CA HIS A 149 -11.10 -15.69 3.29
C HIS A 149 -10.25 -15.28 4.51
N ASN A 150 -10.47 -15.93 5.65
CA ASN A 150 -9.79 -15.59 6.90
C ASN A 150 -8.35 -16.13 6.97
N ILE A 151 -7.64 -15.77 8.03
CA ILE A 151 -6.24 -16.12 8.25
C ILE A 151 -5.95 -17.63 8.23
N HIS A 152 -6.91 -18.48 8.61
CA HIS A 152 -6.74 -19.92 8.68
C HIS A 152 -6.74 -20.53 7.28
N VAL A 153 -7.60 -20.05 6.39
CA VAL A 153 -7.63 -20.46 4.98
C VAL A 153 -6.34 -20.05 4.27
N MET A 154 -5.84 -18.84 4.53
CA MET A 154 -4.58 -18.37 3.93
C MET A 154 -3.36 -19.16 4.42
N ARG A 155 -3.34 -19.54 5.71
CA ARG A 155 -2.29 -20.41 6.26
C ARG A 155 -2.31 -21.79 5.59
N GLU A 156 -3.50 -22.37 5.44
CA GLU A 156 -3.67 -23.68 4.81
C GLU A 156 -3.27 -23.66 3.33
N SER A 157 -3.63 -22.59 2.61
CA SER A 157 -3.23 -22.38 1.22
C SER A 157 -1.70 -22.34 1.05
N LEU A 158 -0.99 -21.59 1.91
CA LEU A 158 0.47 -21.56 1.87
C LEU A 158 1.11 -22.90 2.27
N ARG A 159 0.52 -23.63 3.23
CA ARG A 159 0.98 -24.97 3.62
C ARG A 159 0.98 -25.89 2.40
N LYS A 160 -0.14 -25.95 1.67
CA LYS A 160 -0.27 -26.74 0.43
C LYS A 160 0.72 -26.27 -0.64
N LEU A 161 0.88 -24.96 -0.82
CA LEU A 161 1.84 -24.42 -1.80
C LEU A 161 3.27 -24.88 -1.48
N LYS A 162 3.70 -24.79 -0.22
CA LYS A 162 5.03 -25.25 0.20
C LYS A 162 5.27 -26.72 -0.14
N GLU A 163 4.27 -27.57 0.05
CA GLU A 163 4.37 -29.03 -0.19
C GLU A 163 4.60 -29.38 -1.66
N ILE A 164 4.04 -28.60 -2.59
CA ILE A 164 4.17 -28.87 -4.02
C ILE A 164 5.42 -28.24 -4.66
N VAL A 165 6.04 -27.25 -3.99
CA VAL A 165 7.21 -26.52 -4.54
C VAL A 165 8.55 -26.92 -3.95
N TYR A 166 8.58 -27.57 -2.78
CA TYR A 166 9.82 -27.91 -2.08
C TYR A 166 9.74 -29.28 -1.38
N PRO A 167 10.75 -30.17 -1.50
CA PRO A 167 12.06 -29.93 -2.15
C PRO A 167 12.07 -30.16 -3.67
N ASN A 168 11.11 -30.93 -4.20
CA ASN A 168 11.04 -31.25 -5.62
C ASN A 168 9.64 -30.92 -6.16
N ILE A 169 9.58 -30.48 -7.42
CA ILE A 169 8.33 -30.21 -8.12
C ILE A 169 7.95 -31.43 -8.95
N GLU A 170 6.69 -31.82 -8.89
CA GLU A 170 6.11 -32.82 -9.79
C GLU A 170 5.55 -32.09 -11.02
N GLU A 171 6.23 -32.25 -12.16
CA GLU A 171 5.98 -31.48 -13.38
C GLU A 171 4.69 -31.93 -14.11
N THR A 172 4.32 -33.21 -14.03
CA THR A 172 3.19 -33.79 -14.80
C THR A 172 1.86 -33.16 -14.39
N HIS A 173 1.70 -32.89 -13.09
CA HIS A 173 0.49 -32.35 -12.49
C HIS A 173 0.70 -30.94 -11.91
N TRP A 174 1.74 -30.22 -12.36
CA TRP A 174 2.11 -28.91 -11.82
C TRP A 174 0.92 -27.94 -11.72
N LEU A 175 0.19 -27.74 -12.83
CA LEU A 175 -0.92 -26.78 -12.89
C LEU A 175 -2.08 -27.19 -11.97
N SER A 176 -2.48 -28.47 -11.96
CA SER A 176 -3.54 -28.97 -11.09
C SER A 176 -3.14 -28.94 -9.61
N ASN A 177 -1.88 -29.25 -9.31
CA ASN A 177 -1.34 -29.17 -7.96
C ASN A 177 -1.37 -27.72 -7.46
N LEU A 178 -0.90 -26.77 -8.26
CA LEU A 178 -0.94 -25.34 -7.95
C LEU A 178 -2.38 -24.85 -7.75
N GLU A 179 -3.30 -25.22 -8.64
CA GLU A 179 -4.72 -24.88 -8.51
C GLU A 179 -5.31 -25.37 -7.19
N SER A 180 -4.98 -26.60 -6.76
CA SER A 180 -5.48 -27.21 -5.51
C SER A 180 -5.01 -26.50 -4.23
N THR A 181 -3.97 -25.67 -4.32
CA THR A 181 -3.52 -24.81 -3.21
C THR A 181 -4.43 -23.60 -3.01
N HIS A 182 -5.14 -23.18 -4.06
CA HIS A 182 -5.88 -21.92 -4.18
C HIS A 182 -5.05 -20.64 -3.93
N TRP A 183 -3.70 -20.73 -3.89
CA TRP A 183 -2.86 -19.58 -3.56
C TRP A 183 -3.08 -18.41 -4.53
N LEU A 184 -2.99 -18.68 -5.84
CA LEU A 184 -3.21 -17.65 -6.86
C LEU A 184 -4.65 -17.15 -6.91
N GLU A 185 -5.64 -17.98 -6.55
CA GLU A 185 -7.03 -17.52 -6.43
C GLU A 185 -7.18 -16.54 -5.27
N HIS A 186 -6.48 -16.75 -4.15
CA HIS A 186 -6.48 -15.79 -3.04
C HIS A 186 -5.76 -14.48 -3.41
N ILE A 187 -4.60 -14.55 -4.10
CA ILE A 187 -3.92 -13.36 -4.63
C ILE A 187 -4.83 -12.58 -5.60
N LYS A 188 -5.54 -13.29 -6.48
CA LYS A 188 -6.54 -12.73 -7.39
C LYS A 188 -7.64 -11.99 -6.64
N LEU A 189 -8.26 -12.60 -5.65
CA LEU A 189 -9.38 -11.97 -4.90
C LEU A 189 -8.91 -10.70 -4.16
N ILE A 190 -7.70 -10.72 -3.60
CA ILE A 190 -7.11 -9.55 -2.93
C ILE A 190 -6.88 -8.41 -3.94
N LEU A 191 -6.23 -8.70 -5.08
CA LEU A 191 -5.99 -7.69 -6.14
C LEU A 191 -7.29 -7.18 -6.76
N ALA A 192 -8.26 -8.06 -7.01
CA ALA A 192 -9.57 -7.69 -7.54
C ALA A 192 -10.33 -6.79 -6.57
N GLY A 193 -10.29 -7.10 -5.26
CA GLY A 193 -10.87 -6.24 -4.23
C GLY A 193 -10.24 -4.86 -4.20
N ALA A 194 -8.90 -4.78 -4.23
CA ALA A 194 -8.18 -3.51 -4.28
C ALA A 194 -8.47 -2.70 -5.55
N LEU A 195 -8.63 -3.38 -6.69
CA LEU A 195 -8.99 -2.76 -7.97
C LEU A 195 -10.40 -2.16 -7.92
N ARG A 196 -11.38 -2.86 -7.34
CA ARG A 196 -12.75 -2.32 -7.16
C ARG A 196 -12.77 -1.07 -6.28
N ILE A 197 -11.95 -1.05 -5.22
CA ILE A 197 -11.79 0.10 -4.34
C ILE A 197 -11.15 1.27 -5.13
N ALA A 198 -10.04 1.02 -5.83
CA ALA A 198 -9.35 2.04 -6.60
C ALA A 198 -10.23 2.63 -7.72
N ASP A 199 -10.92 1.78 -8.50
CA ASP A 199 -11.85 2.21 -9.55
C ASP A 199 -13.02 3.04 -8.98
N LYS A 200 -13.56 2.67 -7.82
CA LYS A 200 -14.64 3.42 -7.20
C LYS A 200 -14.23 4.83 -6.77
N VAL A 201 -12.98 4.98 -6.30
CA VAL A 201 -12.41 6.27 -5.90
C VAL A 201 -11.98 7.09 -7.11
N GLU A 202 -11.29 6.47 -8.07
CA GLU A 202 -10.75 7.14 -9.26
C GLU A 202 -11.81 7.39 -10.33
N SER A 203 -12.49 6.37 -10.83
CA SER A 203 -13.48 6.52 -11.90
C SER A 203 -14.83 6.98 -11.34
N GLY A 204 -15.24 6.41 -10.20
CA GLY A 204 -16.53 6.72 -9.57
C GLY A 204 -16.54 8.03 -8.80
N LYS A 205 -15.37 8.59 -8.47
CA LYS A 205 -15.21 9.77 -7.60
C LYS A 205 -15.99 9.63 -6.28
N THR A 206 -16.14 8.40 -5.80
CA THR A 206 -16.94 8.06 -4.62
C THR A 206 -16.02 7.70 -3.45
N SER A 207 -16.33 8.21 -2.26
CA SER A 207 -15.65 7.80 -1.04
C SER A 207 -16.00 6.36 -0.68
N VAL A 208 -15.05 5.67 -0.05
CA VAL A 208 -15.18 4.25 0.30
C VAL A 208 -14.76 3.99 1.75
N VAL A 209 -15.46 3.07 2.40
CA VAL A 209 -15.12 2.53 3.72
C VAL A 209 -14.70 1.08 3.54
N VAL A 210 -13.48 0.75 3.96
CA VAL A 210 -12.94 -0.61 3.83
C VAL A 210 -12.84 -1.24 5.22
N HIS A 211 -13.44 -2.41 5.40
CA HIS A 211 -13.31 -3.16 6.65
C HIS A 211 -13.29 -4.67 6.42
N CYS A 212 -13.03 -5.39 7.50
CA CYS A 212 -13.22 -6.84 7.57
C CYS A 212 -13.78 -7.16 8.97
N SER A 213 -13.35 -8.24 9.63
CA SER A 213 -13.69 -8.47 11.04
C SER A 213 -12.96 -7.49 11.96
N ASP A 214 -11.65 -7.67 12.17
CA ASP A 214 -10.88 -6.81 13.10
C ASP A 214 -10.25 -5.57 12.43
N GLY A 215 -10.26 -5.45 11.10
CA GLY A 215 -9.75 -4.25 10.42
C GLY A 215 -8.22 -4.10 10.34
N TRP A 216 -7.44 -5.17 10.57
CA TRP A 216 -5.96 -5.12 10.57
C TRP A 216 -5.27 -6.14 9.64
N ASP A 217 -6.01 -7.08 9.04
CA ASP A 217 -5.44 -8.09 8.12
C ASP A 217 -5.80 -7.74 6.67
N ARG A 218 -6.95 -8.22 6.20
CA ARG A 218 -7.45 -7.97 4.84
C ARG A 218 -7.67 -6.49 4.54
N THR A 219 -8.10 -5.71 5.54
CA THR A 219 -8.23 -4.27 5.39
C THR A 219 -6.88 -3.61 5.07
N ALA A 220 -5.79 -4.04 5.72
CA ALA A 220 -4.45 -3.51 5.43
C ALA A 220 -3.98 -3.92 4.02
N GLN A 221 -4.27 -5.16 3.58
CA GLN A 221 -4.02 -5.60 2.21
C GLN A 221 -4.73 -4.70 1.19
N LEU A 222 -6.05 -4.52 1.37
CA LEU A 222 -6.89 -3.78 0.45
C LEU A 222 -6.52 -2.31 0.36
N THR A 223 -6.42 -1.61 1.50
CA THR A 223 -6.08 -0.18 1.48
C THR A 223 -4.70 0.04 0.89
N SER A 224 -3.70 -0.73 1.31
CA SER A 224 -2.33 -0.55 0.81
C SER A 224 -2.22 -0.77 -0.70
N LEU A 225 -2.89 -1.80 -1.23
CA LEU A 225 -2.88 -2.07 -2.67
C LEU A 225 -3.63 -1.01 -3.47
N SER A 226 -4.79 -0.54 -2.98
CA SER A 226 -5.50 0.57 -3.63
C SER A 226 -4.67 1.86 -3.62
N LEU A 227 -3.96 2.15 -2.53
CA LEU A 227 -3.05 3.30 -2.44
C LEU A 227 -1.90 3.19 -3.46
N LEU A 228 -1.34 2.00 -3.68
CA LEU A 228 -0.31 1.79 -4.71
C LEU A 228 -0.84 1.95 -6.14
N MET A 229 -2.10 1.59 -6.36
CA MET A 229 -2.78 1.81 -7.65
C MET A 229 -3.00 3.30 -7.89
N LEU A 230 -3.48 4.03 -6.89
CA LEU A 230 -3.92 5.42 -7.02
C LEU A 230 -2.78 6.44 -6.98
N ASP A 231 -1.75 6.21 -6.17
CA ASP A 231 -0.78 7.25 -5.83
C ASP A 231 0.65 6.84 -6.23
N GLY A 232 1.26 7.67 -7.09
CA GLY A 232 2.65 7.52 -7.53
C GLY A 232 3.68 7.56 -6.41
N TYR A 233 3.38 8.28 -5.33
CA TYR A 233 4.29 8.40 -4.19
C TYR A 233 4.62 7.04 -3.59
N TYR A 234 3.61 6.19 -3.33
CA TYR A 234 3.82 4.88 -2.70
C TYR A 234 4.56 3.87 -3.58
N ARG A 235 4.78 4.19 -4.87
CA ARG A 235 5.55 3.37 -5.81
C ARG A 235 7.04 3.73 -5.83
N THR A 236 7.45 4.79 -5.14
CA THR A 236 8.85 5.08 -4.82
C THR A 236 9.33 4.15 -3.70
N ILE A 237 10.64 3.92 -3.57
CA ILE A 237 11.24 3.13 -2.48
C ILE A 237 10.77 3.71 -1.15
N ARG A 238 11.02 5.01 -0.91
CA ARG A 238 10.66 5.66 0.35
C ARG A 238 9.15 5.71 0.58
N GLY A 239 8.36 5.96 -0.47
CA GLY A 239 6.91 5.93 -0.35
C GLY A 239 6.37 4.55 0.01
N PHE A 240 6.97 3.47 -0.50
CA PHE A 240 6.58 2.12 -0.13
C PHE A 240 6.94 1.78 1.33
N GLU A 241 8.14 2.14 1.79
CA GLU A 241 8.54 2.00 3.20
C GLU A 241 7.52 2.68 4.12
N VAL A 242 7.12 3.89 3.72
CA VAL A 242 6.14 4.72 4.38
C VAL A 242 4.73 4.09 4.35
N LEU A 243 4.32 3.49 3.23
CA LEU A 243 3.07 2.76 3.13
C LEU A 243 3.01 1.62 4.14
N VAL A 244 4.12 0.89 4.31
CA VAL A 244 4.25 -0.19 5.29
C VAL A 244 4.21 0.36 6.72
N GLU A 245 4.97 1.41 7.03
CA GLU A 245 4.94 2.07 8.34
C GLU A 245 3.54 2.57 8.71
N LYS A 246 2.80 3.11 7.75
CA LYS A 246 1.44 3.62 7.96
C LYS A 246 0.41 2.48 7.99
N GLU A 247 0.12 1.87 6.85
CA GLU A 247 -1.05 1.00 6.69
C GLU A 247 -0.93 -0.35 7.41
N TRP A 248 0.28 -0.77 7.74
CA TRP A 248 0.55 -2.05 8.40
C TRP A 248 1.03 -1.86 9.83
N LEU A 249 2.10 -1.09 10.04
CA LEU A 249 2.73 -0.98 11.35
C LEU A 249 1.91 -0.09 12.29
N SER A 250 1.63 1.16 11.91
CA SER A 250 0.91 2.10 12.77
C SER A 250 -0.56 1.69 12.96
N PHE A 251 -1.18 1.17 11.91
CA PHE A 251 -2.54 0.63 11.94
C PHE A 251 -2.68 -0.77 12.59
N GLY A 252 -1.60 -1.31 13.17
CA GLY A 252 -1.69 -2.44 14.09
C GLY A 252 -1.94 -3.80 13.44
N HIS A 253 -1.40 -4.03 12.24
CA HIS A 253 -1.22 -5.41 11.78
C HIS A 253 -0.35 -6.15 12.82
N ARG A 254 -0.83 -7.30 13.28
CA ARG A 254 -0.26 -8.01 14.43
C ARG A 254 0.95 -8.86 14.03
N PHE A 255 2.00 -8.24 13.50
CA PHE A 255 3.19 -8.91 12.95
C PHE A 255 3.77 -9.98 13.88
N GLN A 256 4.03 -9.62 15.15
CA GLN A 256 4.55 -10.55 16.16
C GLN A 256 3.73 -11.84 16.25
N LEU A 257 2.39 -11.73 16.20
CA LEU A 257 1.49 -12.86 16.31
C LEU A 257 1.32 -13.61 14.98
N ARG A 258 1.21 -12.88 13.86
CA ARG A 258 1.02 -13.47 12.52
C ARG A 258 2.24 -14.26 12.07
N VAL A 259 3.43 -13.86 12.50
CA VAL A 259 4.69 -14.55 12.22
C VAL A 259 5.08 -15.52 13.34
N GLY A 260 4.90 -15.11 14.61
CA GLY A 260 5.37 -15.84 15.78
C GLY A 260 6.88 -15.71 15.99
N HIS A 261 7.40 -14.47 16.02
CA HIS A 261 8.84 -14.22 16.17
C HIS A 261 9.38 -14.81 17.47
N GLY A 262 10.36 -15.73 17.35
CA GLY A 262 11.00 -16.39 18.50
C GLY A 262 10.08 -17.33 19.29
N ASP A 263 8.84 -17.54 18.86
CA ASP A 263 7.90 -18.41 19.54
C ASP A 263 8.03 -19.86 19.04
N LYS A 264 8.20 -20.80 19.98
CA LYS A 264 8.33 -22.24 19.71
C LYS A 264 7.03 -22.88 19.25
N ASN A 265 5.87 -22.27 19.50
CA ASN A 265 4.56 -22.81 19.13
C ASN A 265 4.28 -22.62 17.64
N HIS A 266 4.86 -23.48 16.81
CA HIS A 266 4.66 -23.47 15.35
C HIS A 266 3.22 -23.79 14.92
N ALA A 267 2.40 -24.37 15.82
CA ALA A 267 1.02 -24.78 15.56
C ALA A 267 0.00 -23.68 15.90
N ASP A 268 0.44 -22.51 16.35
CA ASP A 268 -0.43 -21.40 16.71
C ASP A 268 -1.36 -21.02 15.53
N ALA A 269 -2.67 -21.09 15.78
CA ALA A 269 -3.71 -20.82 14.82
C ALA A 269 -3.80 -19.33 14.43
N ASP A 270 -3.12 -18.43 15.13
CA ASP A 270 -3.02 -17.03 14.77
C ASP A 270 -1.92 -16.72 13.74
N ARG A 271 -1.00 -17.66 13.47
CA ARG A 271 0.01 -17.48 12.41
C ARG A 271 -0.63 -17.53 11.03
N SER A 272 -0.26 -16.59 10.15
CA SER A 272 -0.83 -16.51 8.80
C SER A 272 -0.03 -15.57 7.88
N PRO A 273 0.12 -15.90 6.59
CA PRO A 273 0.98 -15.17 5.66
C PRO A 273 0.34 -13.90 5.08
N VAL A 274 -0.35 -13.10 5.90
CA VAL A 274 -1.13 -11.95 5.44
C VAL A 274 -0.25 -10.88 4.78
N PHE A 275 0.86 -10.50 5.42
CA PHE A 275 1.80 -9.53 4.85
C PHE A 275 2.56 -10.11 3.65
N LEU A 276 2.87 -11.41 3.66
CA LEU A 276 3.45 -12.10 2.51
C LEU A 276 2.53 -12.02 1.28
N GLN A 277 1.23 -12.28 1.44
CA GLN A 277 0.25 -12.12 0.35
C GLN A 277 0.21 -10.69 -0.19
N PHE A 278 0.34 -9.67 0.66
CA PHE A 278 0.44 -8.30 0.20
C PHE A 278 1.69 -8.07 -0.67
N ILE A 279 2.85 -8.51 -0.21
CA ILE A 279 4.10 -8.37 -0.98
C ILE A 279 4.03 -9.16 -2.30
N ASP A 280 3.38 -10.34 -2.31
CA ASP A 280 3.08 -11.10 -3.54
C ASP A 280 2.22 -10.27 -4.48
N CYS A 281 1.09 -9.70 -4.02
CA CYS A 281 0.26 -8.80 -4.83
C CYS A 281 1.05 -7.60 -5.39
N VAL A 282 1.97 -7.02 -4.60
CA VAL A 282 2.88 -5.95 -5.08
C VAL A 282 3.78 -6.46 -6.18
N TRP A 283 4.39 -7.64 -6.00
CA TRP A 283 5.20 -8.27 -7.04
C TRP A 283 4.40 -8.50 -8.33
N GLN A 284 3.15 -8.99 -8.25
CA GLN A 284 2.28 -9.12 -9.43
C GLN A 284 2.12 -7.79 -10.18
N MET A 285 1.94 -6.67 -9.46
CA MET A 285 1.88 -5.34 -10.10
C MET A 285 3.22 -4.94 -10.72
N THR A 286 4.36 -5.24 -10.11
CA THR A 286 5.67 -4.97 -10.72
C THR A 286 5.91 -5.78 -11.99
N ARG A 287 5.33 -6.99 -12.09
CA ARG A 287 5.36 -7.81 -13.30
C ARG A 287 4.54 -7.21 -14.44
N GLN A 288 3.35 -6.70 -14.13
CA GLN A 288 2.45 -6.10 -15.12
C GLN A 288 2.87 -4.67 -15.51
N PHE A 289 3.53 -3.94 -14.61
CA PHE A 289 3.96 -2.54 -14.80
C PHE A 289 5.46 -2.36 -14.50
N PRO A 290 6.35 -2.87 -15.38
CA PRO A 290 7.79 -2.98 -15.10
C PRO A 290 8.52 -1.64 -14.92
N THR A 291 7.91 -0.51 -15.30
CA THR A 291 8.49 0.84 -15.19
C THR A 291 7.83 1.69 -14.10
N ALA A 292 6.76 1.21 -13.45
CA ALA A 292 5.95 2.03 -12.57
C ALA A 292 6.44 2.09 -11.12
N PHE A 293 7.33 1.18 -10.72
CA PHE A 293 7.85 1.07 -9.36
C PHE A 293 9.35 1.35 -9.34
N GLU A 294 9.78 2.20 -8.40
CA GLU A 294 11.19 2.56 -8.20
C GLU A 294 11.98 1.40 -7.60
N PHE A 295 11.33 0.57 -6.78
CA PHE A 295 11.95 -0.62 -6.20
C PHE A 295 11.90 -1.82 -7.15
N ASN A 296 12.87 -2.71 -7.03
CA ASN A 296 12.96 -3.96 -7.77
C ASN A 296 12.46 -5.17 -6.94
N GLU A 297 12.52 -6.37 -7.53
CA GLU A 297 12.12 -7.60 -6.85
C GLU A 297 12.99 -7.91 -5.61
N TYR A 298 14.29 -7.59 -5.66
CA TYR A 298 15.21 -7.86 -4.56
C TYR A 298 14.87 -7.07 -3.30
N PHE A 299 14.33 -5.85 -3.45
CA PHE A 299 13.76 -5.07 -2.34
C PHE A 299 12.60 -5.82 -1.66
N LEU A 300 11.66 -6.35 -2.44
CA LEU A 300 10.50 -7.09 -1.91
C LEU A 300 10.93 -8.38 -1.20
N ILE A 301 11.86 -9.13 -1.78
CA ILE A 301 12.43 -10.35 -1.15
C ILE A 301 13.17 -9.98 0.14
N THR A 302 13.96 -8.90 0.14
CA THR A 302 14.69 -8.43 1.33
C THR A 302 13.75 -8.04 2.46
N ILE A 303 12.62 -7.40 2.15
CA ILE A 303 11.55 -7.14 3.14
C ILE A 303 11.02 -8.45 3.73
N LEU A 304 10.76 -9.46 2.90
CA LEU A 304 10.25 -10.76 3.36
C LEU A 304 11.29 -11.55 4.16
N ASP A 305 12.57 -11.50 3.80
CA ASP A 305 13.63 -12.12 4.59
C ASP A 305 13.73 -11.46 5.98
N HIS A 306 13.65 -10.13 6.02
CA HIS A 306 13.73 -9.40 7.28
C HIS A 306 12.43 -9.37 8.09
N LEU A 307 11.29 -9.67 7.48
CA LEU A 307 10.06 -10.01 8.18
C LEU A 307 10.32 -11.16 9.16
N TYR A 308 11.03 -12.22 8.75
CA TYR A 308 11.26 -13.38 9.61
C TYR A 308 12.53 -13.26 10.45
N SER A 309 13.58 -12.59 9.95
CA SER A 309 14.92 -12.58 10.56
C SER A 309 14.97 -12.02 11.99
N CYS A 310 14.08 -11.08 12.33
CA CYS A 310 14.12 -10.29 13.55
C CYS A 310 15.44 -9.51 13.78
N LEU A 311 16.22 -9.29 12.72
CA LEU A 311 17.44 -8.48 12.78
C LEU A 311 17.12 -7.00 13.09
N PHE A 312 16.00 -6.52 12.58
CA PHE A 312 15.52 -5.15 12.74
C PHE A 312 14.27 -5.12 13.62
N GLY A 313 14.02 -3.96 14.25
CA GLY A 313 12.82 -3.75 15.06
C GLY A 313 11.55 -3.44 14.25
N THR A 314 11.68 -3.21 12.94
CA THR A 314 10.58 -2.75 12.06
C THR A 314 9.33 -3.60 12.16
N PHE A 315 9.44 -4.92 12.07
CA PHE A 315 8.29 -5.84 12.08
C PHE A 315 8.00 -6.46 13.44
N LEU A 316 8.62 -5.99 14.53
CA LEU A 316 8.32 -6.49 15.87
C LEU A 316 7.03 -5.89 16.43
N CYS A 317 6.53 -6.51 17.51
CA CYS A 317 5.30 -6.16 18.22
C CYS A 317 4.02 -6.27 17.35
N SER A 318 2.87 -5.87 17.91
CA SER A 318 1.55 -5.97 17.28
C SER A 318 0.79 -4.65 17.13
N SER A 319 1.29 -3.54 17.67
CA SER A 319 0.70 -2.21 17.51
C SER A 319 1.73 -1.10 17.71
N GLU A 320 1.40 0.12 17.27
CA GLU A 320 2.23 1.30 17.52
C GLU A 320 2.48 1.51 19.02
N GLN A 321 1.44 1.42 19.85
CA GLN A 321 1.54 1.54 21.31
C GLN A 321 2.59 0.58 21.89
N GLN A 322 2.60 -0.67 21.46
CA GLN A 322 3.58 -1.65 21.94
C GLN A 322 5.00 -1.26 21.52
N ARG A 323 5.21 -0.81 20.29
CA ARG A 323 6.56 -0.38 19.82
C ARG A 323 7.06 0.86 20.58
N VAL A 324 6.16 1.78 20.91
CA VAL A 324 6.46 2.95 21.76
C VAL A 324 6.84 2.51 23.17
N LYS A 325 6.03 1.64 23.78
CA LYS A 325 6.30 1.09 25.13
C LYS A 325 7.63 0.37 25.20
N GLU A 326 7.96 -0.45 24.20
CA GLU A 326 9.24 -1.16 24.13
C GLU A 326 10.41 -0.24 23.73
N SER A 327 10.13 0.99 23.30
CA SER A 327 11.13 1.96 22.83
C SER A 327 11.96 1.43 21.65
N LEU A 328 11.32 0.72 20.71
CA LEU A 328 12.02 0.08 19.58
C LEU A 328 12.91 1.04 18.79
N PRO A 329 12.50 2.30 18.46
CA PRO A 329 13.36 3.22 17.72
C PRO A 329 14.69 3.55 18.40
N LYS A 330 14.79 3.35 19.72
CA LYS A 330 16.03 3.57 20.50
C LYS A 330 16.81 2.29 20.76
N LYS A 331 16.14 1.14 20.79
CA LYS A 331 16.74 -0.16 21.15
C LYS A 331 17.09 -1.04 19.95
N THR A 332 16.61 -0.70 18.76
CA THR A 332 16.74 -1.51 17.55
C THR A 332 17.02 -0.64 16.33
N VAL A 333 17.55 -1.25 15.28
CA VAL A 333 17.73 -0.61 13.98
C VAL A 333 16.46 -0.80 13.15
N SER A 334 16.10 0.21 12.35
CA SER A 334 15.03 0.09 11.35
C SER A 334 15.57 -0.58 10.08
N LEU A 335 14.80 -1.49 9.50
CA LEU A 335 15.10 -2.10 8.19
C LEU A 335 15.36 -1.03 7.12
N TRP A 336 14.59 0.05 7.15
CA TRP A 336 14.74 1.17 6.22
C TRP A 336 16.08 1.87 6.36
N SER A 337 16.73 1.83 7.53
CA SER A 337 18.08 2.38 7.69
C SER A 337 19.11 1.58 6.89
N TYR A 338 18.95 0.25 6.86
CA TYR A 338 19.77 -0.63 6.04
C TYR A 338 19.48 -0.45 4.55
N ILE A 339 18.20 -0.56 4.14
CA ILE A 339 17.81 -0.44 2.74
C ILE A 339 18.25 0.90 2.13
N ASN A 340 17.94 2.01 2.81
CA ASN A 340 18.26 3.35 2.31
C ASN A 340 19.77 3.67 2.32
N SER A 341 20.61 2.85 2.95
CA SER A 341 22.07 3.01 2.91
C SER A 341 22.70 2.44 1.63
N GLN A 342 21.95 1.63 0.87
CA GLN A 342 22.43 0.95 -0.35
C GLN A 342 21.33 0.88 -1.41
N LEU A 343 20.73 2.03 -1.73
CA LEU A 343 19.57 2.11 -2.65
C LEU A 343 19.83 1.49 -4.02
N GLU A 344 21.08 1.50 -4.50
CA GLU A 344 21.47 0.94 -5.80
C GLU A 344 21.11 -0.55 -5.97
N ASP A 345 21.09 -1.32 -4.89
CA ASP A 345 20.72 -2.75 -4.88
C ASP A 345 19.21 -2.94 -5.09
N PHE A 346 18.43 -1.93 -4.73
CA PHE A 346 16.99 -1.97 -4.60
C PHE A 346 16.29 -1.18 -5.70
N THR A 347 17.00 -0.32 -6.42
CA THR A 347 16.44 0.49 -7.50
C THR A 347 16.19 -0.34 -8.76
N ASN A 348 15.02 -0.12 -9.36
CA ASN A 348 14.65 -0.57 -10.68
C ASN A 348 15.22 0.40 -11.73
N PRO A 349 16.14 -0.04 -12.61
CA PRO A 349 16.74 0.84 -13.62
C PRO A 349 15.72 1.33 -14.67
N LEU A 350 14.60 0.61 -14.82
CA LEU A 350 13.52 0.93 -15.76
C LEU A 350 12.48 1.88 -15.18
N TYR A 351 12.63 2.29 -13.91
CA TYR A 351 11.66 3.18 -13.28
C TYR A 351 11.53 4.51 -14.04
N VAL A 352 10.28 4.86 -14.32
CA VAL A 352 9.85 6.12 -14.89
C VAL A 352 8.86 6.76 -13.92
N SER A 353 9.16 7.98 -13.51
CA SER A 353 8.26 8.77 -12.67
C SER A 353 7.09 9.28 -13.51
N TYR A 354 5.99 8.54 -13.55
CA TYR A 354 4.72 9.02 -14.08
C TYR A 354 4.00 9.83 -13.01
N SER A 355 3.85 11.14 -13.21
CA SER A 355 2.95 11.95 -12.40
C SER A 355 1.49 11.53 -12.68
N ASN A 356 0.74 11.23 -11.63
CA ASN A 356 -0.73 11.07 -11.64
C ASN A 356 -1.30 9.93 -12.51
N HIS A 357 -0.55 8.86 -12.79
CA HIS A 357 -1.09 7.70 -13.52
C HIS A 357 -1.56 6.59 -12.57
N VAL A 358 -2.86 6.28 -12.59
CA VAL A 358 -3.45 5.18 -11.81
C VAL A 358 -3.18 3.83 -12.48
N LEU A 359 -2.75 2.84 -11.69
CA LEU A 359 -2.48 1.48 -12.18
C LEU A 359 -3.71 0.58 -12.03
N TYR A 360 -4.10 -0.08 -13.12
CA TYR A 360 -5.20 -1.05 -13.14
C TYR A 360 -4.68 -2.45 -13.51
N PRO A 361 -4.15 -3.24 -12.54
CA PRO A 361 -3.67 -4.59 -12.83
C PRO A 361 -4.81 -5.53 -13.22
N VAL A 362 -4.52 -6.52 -14.06
CA VAL A 362 -5.46 -7.57 -14.42
C VAL A 362 -5.45 -8.68 -13.36
N ALA A 363 -6.48 -8.72 -12.52
CA ALA A 363 -6.69 -9.76 -11.51
C ALA A 363 -7.34 -11.01 -12.14
N SER A 364 -6.56 -11.77 -12.91
CA SER A 364 -7.02 -12.99 -13.59
C SER A 364 -5.98 -14.11 -13.47
N MET A 365 -6.43 -15.36 -13.35
CA MET A 365 -5.54 -16.54 -13.29
C MET A 365 -4.61 -16.67 -14.51
N ARG A 366 -4.93 -16.02 -15.64
CA ARG A 366 -4.07 -16.00 -16.84
C ARG A 366 -2.96 -14.94 -16.81
N HIS A 367 -3.06 -13.98 -15.90
CA HIS A 367 -2.14 -12.83 -15.80
C HIS A 367 -1.36 -12.82 -14.48
N LEU A 368 -1.77 -13.64 -13.52
CA LEU A 368 -1.05 -13.82 -12.27
C LEU A 368 -0.10 -15.00 -12.42
N GLU A 369 1.12 -14.80 -11.95
CA GLU A 369 2.18 -15.79 -11.99
C GLU A 369 2.45 -16.31 -10.58
N LEU A 370 2.90 -17.56 -10.43
CA LEU A 370 3.51 -17.96 -9.16
C LEU A 370 4.86 -17.24 -9.04
N TRP A 371 5.10 -16.60 -7.89
CA TRP A 371 6.36 -15.89 -7.64
C TRP A 371 7.54 -16.86 -7.42
N VAL A 372 8.09 -17.37 -8.52
CA VAL A 372 9.20 -18.34 -8.52
C VAL A 372 10.41 -17.81 -7.74
N GLY A 373 10.74 -16.52 -7.92
CA GLY A 373 11.85 -15.84 -7.25
C GLY A 373 11.78 -15.83 -5.72
N TYR A 374 10.61 -16.09 -5.13
CA TYR A 374 10.44 -16.22 -3.68
C TYR A 374 10.12 -17.65 -3.25
N TYR A 375 9.08 -18.28 -3.82
CA TYR A 375 8.59 -19.58 -3.36
C TYR A 375 9.49 -20.76 -3.74
N ILE A 376 10.30 -20.62 -4.79
CA ILE A 376 11.10 -21.72 -5.37
C ILE A 376 12.60 -21.38 -5.40
N ARG A 377 13.01 -20.28 -4.77
CA ARG A 377 14.40 -19.77 -4.80
C ARG A 377 15.48 -20.72 -4.23
N TRP A 378 15.07 -21.78 -3.53
CA TRP A 378 15.96 -22.77 -2.92
C TRP A 378 15.90 -24.14 -3.58
N ASN A 379 15.16 -24.31 -4.70
CA ASN A 379 15.07 -25.60 -5.37
C ASN A 379 16.46 -25.99 -5.95
N PRO A 380 17.08 -27.09 -5.48
CA PRO A 380 18.45 -27.46 -5.86
C PRO A 380 18.60 -27.85 -7.35
N ARG A 381 17.51 -28.17 -8.04
CA ARG A 381 17.51 -28.52 -9.46
C ARG A 381 17.39 -27.30 -10.38
N MET A 382 17.01 -26.15 -9.83
CA MET A 382 17.04 -24.91 -10.60
C MET A 382 18.48 -24.42 -10.65
N LYS A 383 18.96 -24.08 -11.86
CA LYS A 383 20.27 -23.44 -12.01
C LYS A 383 20.31 -22.21 -11.09
N PRO A 384 21.41 -21.99 -10.33
CA PRO A 384 21.62 -20.73 -9.65
C PRO A 384 21.44 -19.62 -10.67
N GLN A 385 20.35 -18.87 -10.53
CA GLN A 385 20.12 -17.72 -11.40
C GLN A 385 21.14 -16.67 -10.97
N GLU A 386 21.86 -16.09 -11.93
CA GLU A 386 22.62 -14.88 -11.61
C GLU A 386 21.66 -13.89 -10.95
N PRO A 387 22.02 -13.30 -9.80
CA PRO A 387 21.09 -12.43 -9.10
C PRO A 387 20.72 -11.24 -10.00
N VAL A 388 19.45 -11.15 -10.39
CA VAL A 388 18.95 -10.15 -11.35
C VAL A 388 19.30 -8.72 -10.91
N HIS A 389 19.39 -8.46 -9.60
CA HIS A 389 19.78 -7.16 -9.07
C HIS A 389 21.23 -6.75 -9.40
N ASN A 390 22.16 -7.70 -9.57
CA ASN A 390 23.54 -7.37 -9.99
C ASN A 390 23.53 -6.79 -11.41
N ARG A 391 22.75 -7.39 -12.31
CA ARG A 391 22.52 -6.83 -13.66
C ARG A 391 21.83 -5.47 -13.59
N TYR A 392 20.94 -5.25 -12.63
CA TYR A 392 20.28 -3.95 -12.46
C TYR A 392 21.27 -2.86 -12.04
N LYS A 393 22.24 -3.16 -11.18
CA LYS A 393 23.33 -2.23 -10.84
C LYS A 393 24.14 -1.84 -12.08
N GLU A 394 24.49 -2.82 -12.92
CA GLU A 394 25.20 -2.53 -14.18
C GLU A 394 24.37 -1.63 -15.11
N LEU A 395 23.06 -1.88 -15.21
CA LEU A 395 22.14 -1.04 -15.98
C LEU A 395 22.04 0.39 -15.41
N LEU A 396 22.03 0.56 -14.09
CA LEU A 396 22.04 1.87 -13.45
C LEU A 396 23.34 2.62 -13.75
N ALA A 397 24.49 1.95 -13.64
CA ALA A 397 25.78 2.53 -13.99
C ALA A 397 25.83 2.95 -15.47
N LYS A 398 25.34 2.10 -16.38
CA LYS A 398 25.27 2.41 -17.81
C LYS A 398 24.31 3.57 -18.10
N ARG A 399 23.16 3.63 -17.43
CA ARG A 399 22.21 4.74 -17.55
C ARG A 399 22.85 6.06 -17.11
N ALA A 400 23.58 6.07 -16.00
CA ALA A 400 24.29 7.27 -15.52
C ALA A 400 25.36 7.75 -16.52
N GLU A 401 26.15 6.83 -17.07
CA GLU A 401 27.15 7.12 -18.12
C GLU A 401 26.50 7.74 -19.37
N LEU A 402 25.42 7.14 -19.85
CA LEU A 402 24.70 7.63 -21.03
C LEU A 402 24.04 8.98 -20.77
N GLN A 403 23.45 9.19 -19.59
CA GLN A 403 22.84 10.45 -19.20
C GLN A 403 23.87 11.60 -19.19
N LYS A 404 25.05 11.35 -18.60
CA LYS A 404 26.16 12.31 -18.60
C LYS A 404 26.59 12.67 -20.02
N LYS A 405 26.71 11.67 -20.91
CA LYS A 405 27.07 11.88 -22.31
C LYS A 405 26.03 12.72 -23.06
N VAL A 406 24.74 12.51 -22.78
CA VAL A 406 23.65 13.32 -23.34
C VAL A 406 23.76 14.78 -22.89
N GLU A 407 23.99 15.02 -21.60
CA GLU A 407 24.16 16.37 -21.06
C GLU A 407 25.39 17.09 -21.64
N GLU A 408 26.51 16.37 -21.82
CA GLU A 408 27.73 16.89 -22.45
C GLU A 408 27.45 17.29 -23.92
N LEU A 409 26.83 16.41 -24.70
CA LEU A 409 26.46 16.69 -26.09
C LEU A 409 25.45 17.85 -26.22
N GLN A 410 24.50 17.95 -25.29
CA GLN A 410 23.56 19.07 -25.25
C GLN A 410 24.28 20.40 -25.00
N ARG A 411 25.23 20.43 -24.05
CA ARG A 411 26.07 21.63 -23.80
C ARG A 411 26.92 21.99 -25.01
N GLU A 412 27.49 21.02 -25.72
CA GLU A 412 28.25 21.27 -26.96
C GLU A 412 27.37 21.90 -28.04
N ILE A 413 26.13 21.43 -28.22
CA ILE A 413 25.17 21.99 -29.17
C ILE A 413 24.83 23.45 -28.79
N THR A 414 24.55 23.72 -27.51
CA THR A 414 24.24 25.08 -27.03
C THR A 414 25.43 26.04 -27.17
N ASN A 415 26.66 25.56 -26.94
CA ASN A 415 27.87 26.37 -27.13
C ASN A 415 28.15 26.65 -28.63
N ARG A 416 27.87 25.69 -29.52
CA ARG A 416 27.98 25.91 -30.97
C ARG A 416 26.94 26.91 -31.47
N SER A 417 25.69 26.83 -31.01
CA SER A 417 24.62 27.75 -31.45
C SER A 417 24.85 29.20 -30.99
N THR A 418 25.40 29.40 -29.79
CA THR A 418 25.81 30.72 -29.28
C THR A 418 27.00 31.29 -30.06
N SER A 419 28.03 30.48 -30.36
CA SER A 419 29.17 30.92 -31.18
C SER A 419 28.81 31.31 -32.62
N SER A 420 27.77 30.71 -33.20
CA SER A 420 27.24 31.10 -34.52
C SER A 420 26.43 32.39 -34.51
N SER A 421 25.83 32.75 -33.37
CA SER A 421 25.09 34.02 -33.21
C SER A 421 26.02 35.23 -33.09
N GLU A 422 27.21 35.08 -32.48
CA GLU A 422 28.18 36.18 -32.32
C GLU A 422 28.89 36.55 -33.63
N ARG A 423 28.97 35.64 -34.61
CA ARG A 423 29.52 35.94 -35.94
C ARG A 423 28.54 36.66 -36.88
N ALA A 424 27.27 36.83 -36.50
CA ALA A 424 26.25 37.51 -37.30
C ALA A 424 26.01 38.99 -36.87
N GLY A 425 26.89 39.57 -36.05
CA GLY A 425 26.91 41.01 -35.75
C GLY A 425 27.85 41.77 -36.69
N SER A 426 27.31 42.32 -37.79
CA SER A 426 28.05 43.15 -38.75
C SER A 426 28.60 44.46 -38.12
N PRO A 427 29.77 44.97 -38.55
CA PRO A 427 30.23 46.31 -38.16
C PRO A 427 29.47 47.39 -38.94
N ALA A 428 29.10 48.46 -38.25
CA ALA A 428 28.51 49.67 -38.83
C ALA A 428 29.53 50.40 -39.72
N GLN A 429 29.18 50.65 -40.99
CA GLN A 429 29.91 51.57 -41.87
C GLN A 429 29.29 52.98 -41.81
N CYS A 430 30.07 53.93 -41.30
CA CYS A 430 29.82 55.37 -41.41
C CYS A 430 30.42 55.95 -42.70
N VAL A 431 29.54 56.53 -43.53
CA VAL A 431 29.61 57.79 -44.33
C VAL A 431 30.92 58.21 -45.04
N ALA A 432 30.82 58.46 -46.36
CA ALA A 432 31.28 59.70 -47.02
C ALA A 432 30.62 59.89 -48.41
N PRO A 433 30.19 61.12 -48.79
CA PRO A 433 29.70 61.44 -50.13
C PRO A 433 30.83 61.94 -51.04
N VAL A 434 30.77 61.64 -52.35
CA VAL A 434 31.64 62.25 -53.37
C VAL A 434 30.77 62.85 -54.48
N GLN A 435 30.89 64.17 -54.65
CA GLN A 435 30.51 64.89 -55.87
C GLN A 435 31.70 64.90 -56.83
N THR A 436 31.49 64.62 -58.13
CA THR A 436 31.84 65.55 -59.23
C THR A 436 31.27 65.14 -60.60
N VAL A 437 30.59 66.13 -61.19
CA VAL A 437 30.35 66.51 -62.60
C VAL A 437 31.30 65.94 -63.66
N VAL A 438 30.73 65.38 -64.75
CA VAL A 438 30.68 65.98 -66.12
C VAL A 438 29.33 65.63 -66.74
#